data_AF-A0A3D1VG72-F1
#
_entry.id   AF-A0A3D1VG72-F1
#
_cell.length_a   1.000
_cell.length_b   1.000
_cell.length_c   1.000
_cell.angle_alpha   90.00
_cell.angle_beta   90.00
_cell.angle_gamma   90.00
#
_symmetry.space_group_name_H-M   'P 1'
#
loop_
_entity.id
_entity.type
_entity.pdbx_description
1 polymer ?
#
loop_
_entity_poly.entity_id
_entity_poly.type
_entity_poly.pdbx_seq_one_letter_code
_entity_poly.pdbx_strand_id
1 'polypeptide(L)'
;MKKLLSLVLALLLALSFAGCSGSTAMTEKNVTATVDQAFSALKDFNTKKLRKYVKSRTLSIICNYADSHDQFADLGKAMFQNLEYSIEQIDLEAKTVTVSVRNKDLTDTAASFAKTLAGKYSALQMLSLLSNEEWLNTSLNSLTGGIAQAKMQSTPVTVTLSINVGKKNLVIGFDNTAENAVSGGALLAVQSLFSNTSANKSSTESTSN
;
A
#
# COMPACT_ATOMS: atom_id res chain seq x y z
N MET A 1 56.99 -2.61 -14.58
CA MET A 1 56.17 -1.84 -13.61
C MET A 1 54.68 -1.71 -13.97
N LYS A 2 54.26 -1.73 -15.26
CA LYS A 2 52.84 -1.56 -15.63
C LYS A 2 51.92 -2.78 -15.38
N LYS A 3 52.47 -4.02 -15.42
CA LYS A 3 51.68 -5.26 -15.24
C LYS A 3 51.35 -5.59 -13.77
N LEU A 4 52.22 -5.22 -12.83
CA LEU A 4 51.97 -5.34 -11.38
C LEU A 4 50.94 -4.32 -10.89
N LEU A 5 50.99 -3.08 -11.41
CA LEU A 5 50.02 -2.04 -11.09
C LEU A 5 48.61 -2.38 -11.60
N SER A 6 48.51 -2.99 -12.78
CA SER A 6 47.23 -3.45 -13.34
C SER A 6 46.61 -4.61 -12.55
N LEU A 7 47.42 -5.48 -11.94
CA LEU A 7 46.94 -6.61 -11.15
C LEU A 7 46.42 -6.17 -9.77
N VAL A 8 47.11 -5.21 -9.14
CA VAL A 8 46.66 -4.58 -7.88
C VAL A 8 45.38 -3.78 -8.10
N LEU A 9 45.27 -3.08 -9.23
CA LEU A 9 44.05 -2.34 -9.60
C LEU A 9 42.87 -3.28 -9.90
N ALA A 10 43.13 -4.42 -10.55
CA ALA A 10 42.13 -5.46 -10.80
C ALA A 10 41.69 -6.17 -9.51
N LEU A 11 42.60 -6.40 -8.54
CA LEU A 11 42.24 -6.93 -7.22
C LEU A 11 41.44 -5.93 -6.38
N LEU A 12 41.75 -4.62 -6.44
CA LEU A 12 40.99 -3.57 -5.76
C LEU A 12 39.58 -3.39 -6.36
N LEU A 13 39.43 -3.59 -7.67
CA LEU A 13 38.12 -3.66 -8.35
C LEU A 13 37.37 -4.96 -8.01
N ALA A 14 38.05 -6.10 -7.86
CA ALA A 14 37.42 -7.35 -7.45
C ALA A 14 36.97 -7.34 -5.97
N LEU A 15 37.70 -6.65 -5.09
CA LEU A 15 37.37 -6.47 -3.67
C LEU A 15 36.27 -5.41 -3.44
N SER A 16 36.08 -4.45 -4.36
CA SER A 16 34.94 -3.53 -4.31
C SER A 16 33.63 -4.15 -4.82
N PHE A 17 33.69 -5.33 -5.45
CA PHE A 17 32.52 -6.16 -5.77
C PHE A 17 32.31 -7.35 -4.81
N ALA A 18 33.12 -7.47 -3.75
CA ALA A 18 32.76 -8.28 -2.58
C ALA A 18 31.75 -7.51 -1.69
N GLY A 19 30.76 -6.86 -2.30
CA GLY A 19 29.57 -6.41 -1.60
C GLY A 19 28.77 -7.65 -1.25
N CYS A 20 28.97 -8.15 -0.03
CA CYS A 20 28.28 -9.28 0.57
C CYS A 20 26.90 -9.52 -0.05
N SER A 21 26.70 -10.73 -0.57
CA SER A 21 25.42 -11.34 -0.91
C SER A 21 24.44 -11.43 0.29
N GLY A 22 24.66 -10.65 1.35
CA GLY A 22 23.92 -10.59 2.58
C GLY A 22 22.80 -9.55 2.53
N SER A 23 21.80 -9.76 3.36
CA SER A 23 20.69 -8.84 3.58
C SER A 23 21.16 -7.41 3.84
N THR A 24 20.40 -6.42 3.33
CA THR A 24 20.64 -5.00 3.62
C THR A 24 20.71 -4.75 5.13
N ALA A 25 21.76 -4.06 5.57
CA ALA A 25 21.98 -3.76 7.00
C ALA A 25 20.88 -2.84 7.55
N MET A 26 20.48 -3.09 8.81
CA MET A 26 19.49 -2.29 9.53
C MET A 26 20.12 -1.02 10.11
N THR A 27 20.26 0.00 9.28
CA THR A 27 20.78 1.32 9.67
C THR A 27 19.75 2.40 9.35
N GLU A 28 19.77 3.54 10.06
CA GLU A 28 18.84 4.65 9.79
C GLU A 28 18.83 5.05 8.32
N LYS A 29 20.02 5.21 7.70
CA LYS A 29 20.15 5.51 6.27
C LYS A 29 19.42 4.51 5.38
N ASN A 30 19.56 3.22 5.63
CA ASN A 30 18.92 2.19 4.82
C ASN A 30 17.41 2.12 5.08
N VAL A 31 16.98 2.37 6.32
CA VAL A 31 15.57 2.46 6.68
C VAL A 31 14.92 3.64 5.97
N THR A 32 15.49 4.85 6.08
CA THR A 32 15.02 6.05 5.37
C THR A 32 14.88 5.79 3.88
N ALA A 33 15.94 5.28 3.24
CA ALA A 33 15.89 4.96 1.80
C ALA A 33 14.82 3.93 1.45
N THR A 34 14.56 2.96 2.33
CA THR A 34 13.52 1.94 2.12
C THR A 34 12.12 2.53 2.26
N VAL A 35 11.90 3.40 3.26
CA VAL A 35 10.66 4.16 3.42
C VAL A 35 10.41 5.03 2.18
N ASP A 36 11.43 5.74 1.70
CA ASP A 36 11.31 6.57 0.50
C ASP A 36 10.95 5.76 -0.74
N GLN A 37 11.56 4.58 -0.93
CA GLN A 37 11.17 3.68 -2.03
C GLN A 37 9.75 3.15 -1.86
N ALA A 38 9.31 2.83 -0.65
CA ALA A 38 7.95 2.36 -0.38
C ALA A 38 6.91 3.44 -0.69
N PHE A 39 7.11 4.67 -0.21
CA PHE A 39 6.17 5.77 -0.44
C PHE A 39 6.20 6.29 -1.88
N SER A 40 7.36 6.34 -2.54
CA SER A 40 7.44 6.60 -3.99
C SER A 40 6.68 5.52 -4.77
N ALA A 41 6.84 4.25 -4.40
CA ALA A 41 6.12 3.16 -5.05
C ALA A 41 4.61 3.23 -4.84
N LEU A 42 4.14 3.71 -3.68
CA LEU A 42 2.72 3.99 -3.45
C LEU A 42 2.22 5.09 -4.39
N LYS A 43 2.90 6.25 -4.41
CA LYS A 43 2.51 7.41 -5.23
C LYS A 43 2.44 7.11 -6.72
N ASP A 44 3.43 6.37 -7.22
CA ASP A 44 3.49 5.94 -8.62
C ASP A 44 2.64 4.69 -8.89
N PHE A 45 2.08 4.09 -7.85
CA PHE A 45 1.44 2.78 -7.83
C PHE A 45 2.25 1.69 -8.57
N ASN A 46 3.56 1.67 -8.33
CA ASN A 46 4.48 0.73 -8.97
C ASN A 46 4.39 -0.64 -8.28
N THR A 47 3.56 -1.55 -8.81
CA THR A 47 3.27 -2.86 -8.21
C THR A 47 4.53 -3.72 -7.98
N LYS A 48 5.54 -3.62 -8.87
CA LYS A 48 6.83 -4.32 -8.71
C LYS A 48 7.62 -3.80 -7.51
N LYS A 49 7.71 -2.48 -7.34
CA LYS A 49 8.39 -1.87 -6.19
C LYS A 49 7.59 -2.07 -4.90
N LEU A 50 6.26 -1.96 -4.95
CA LEU A 50 5.39 -2.21 -3.80
C LEU A 50 5.62 -3.62 -3.25
N ARG A 51 5.60 -4.65 -4.08
CA ARG A 51 5.90 -6.04 -3.65
C ARG A 51 7.32 -6.23 -3.12
N LYS A 52 8.27 -5.41 -3.58
CA LYS A 52 9.66 -5.47 -3.13
C LYS A 52 9.85 -4.81 -1.76
N TYR A 53 9.23 -3.66 -1.52
CA TYR A 53 9.51 -2.79 -0.37
C TYR A 53 8.39 -2.73 0.67
N VAL A 54 7.18 -3.21 0.35
CA VAL A 54 6.01 -3.15 1.23
C VAL A 54 5.46 -4.55 1.48
N LYS A 55 5.26 -4.88 2.75
CA LYS A 55 4.50 -6.06 3.18
C LYS A 55 3.15 -5.58 3.70
N SER A 56 2.12 -5.82 2.90
CA SER A 56 0.73 -5.42 3.19
C SER A 56 -0.22 -6.47 2.61
N ARG A 57 -1.25 -6.85 3.36
CA ARG A 57 -2.24 -7.82 2.86
C ARG A 57 -3.12 -7.17 1.81
N THR A 58 -3.65 -5.98 2.10
CA THR A 58 -4.59 -5.28 1.22
C THR A 58 -3.91 -4.84 -0.07
N LEU A 59 -2.73 -4.22 0.00
CA LEU A 59 -2.01 -3.78 -1.20
C LEU A 59 -1.58 -4.96 -2.07
N SER A 60 -1.23 -6.12 -1.48
CA SER A 60 -0.90 -7.31 -2.28
C SER A 60 -2.08 -7.78 -3.13
N ILE A 61 -3.30 -7.75 -2.57
CA ILE A 61 -4.52 -8.11 -3.29
C ILE A 61 -4.76 -7.11 -4.44
N ILE A 62 -4.68 -5.81 -4.15
CA ILE A 62 -4.90 -4.77 -5.17
C ILE A 62 -3.84 -4.87 -6.28
N CYS A 63 -2.56 -5.08 -5.94
CA CYS A 63 -1.51 -5.26 -6.94
C CYS A 63 -1.77 -6.46 -7.84
N ASN A 64 -2.34 -7.56 -7.32
CA ASN A 64 -2.65 -8.74 -8.14
C ASN A 64 -3.76 -8.44 -9.17
N TYR A 65 -4.79 -7.67 -8.78
CA TYR A 65 -5.79 -7.21 -9.75
C TYR A 65 -5.18 -6.24 -10.77
N ALA A 66 -4.32 -5.31 -10.32
CA ALA A 66 -3.66 -4.35 -11.19
C ALA A 66 -2.69 -4.99 -12.20
N ASP A 67 -2.16 -6.19 -11.93
CA ASP A 67 -1.32 -6.91 -12.91
C ASP A 67 -2.13 -7.44 -14.10
N SER A 68 -3.46 -7.58 -13.97
CA SER A 68 -4.35 -8.12 -15.02
C SER A 68 -5.40 -7.12 -15.52
N HIS A 69 -5.55 -5.98 -14.85
CA HIS A 69 -6.59 -5.00 -15.12
C HIS A 69 -6.06 -3.57 -14.91
N ASP A 70 -5.90 -2.82 -15.99
CA ASP A 70 -5.37 -1.45 -15.97
C ASP A 70 -6.21 -0.52 -15.08
N GLN A 71 -7.53 -0.75 -14.98
CA GLN A 71 -8.44 0.04 -14.15
C GLN A 71 -8.06 0.00 -12.66
N PHE A 72 -7.51 -1.11 -12.18
CA PHE A 72 -7.02 -1.20 -10.80
C PHE A 72 -5.66 -0.51 -10.63
N ALA A 73 -4.83 -0.49 -11.66
CA ALA A 73 -3.59 0.29 -11.65
C ALA A 73 -3.89 1.81 -11.61
N ASP A 74 -4.83 2.26 -12.43
CA ASP A 74 -5.31 3.64 -12.48
C ASP A 74 -5.97 4.06 -11.16
N LEU A 75 -6.81 3.19 -10.58
CA LEU A 75 -7.39 3.43 -9.27
C LEU A 75 -6.32 3.58 -8.19
N GLY A 76 -5.35 2.66 -8.15
CA GLY A 76 -4.25 2.72 -7.18
C GLY A 76 -3.46 4.03 -7.31
N LYS A 77 -3.12 4.45 -8.53
CA LYS A 77 -2.47 5.73 -8.79
C LYS A 77 -3.33 6.92 -8.32
N ALA A 78 -4.62 6.92 -8.64
CA ALA A 78 -5.53 7.97 -8.23
C ALA A 78 -5.60 8.11 -6.69
N MET A 79 -5.63 6.98 -5.97
CA MET A 79 -5.68 6.92 -4.51
C MET A 79 -4.42 7.47 -3.84
N PHE A 80 -3.23 7.20 -4.39
CA PHE A 80 -1.96 7.47 -3.69
C PHE A 80 -1.13 8.61 -4.27
N GLN A 81 -1.42 9.14 -5.46
CA GLN A 81 -0.60 10.19 -6.09
C GLN A 81 -0.38 11.44 -5.22
N ASN A 82 -1.36 11.78 -4.36
CA ASN A 82 -1.30 12.95 -3.45
C ASN A 82 -0.77 12.60 -2.06
N LEU A 83 -0.28 11.37 -1.85
CA LEU A 83 0.26 10.94 -0.57
C LEU A 83 1.50 11.78 -0.20
N GLU A 84 1.41 12.40 0.97
CA GLU A 84 2.48 13.11 1.66
C GLU A 84 2.92 12.27 2.87
N TYR A 85 4.22 12.27 3.17
CA TYR A 85 4.74 11.65 4.38
C TYR A 85 5.99 12.37 4.89
N SER A 86 6.24 12.23 6.19
CA SER A 86 7.50 12.58 6.86
C SER A 86 7.88 11.46 7.82
N ILE A 87 9.18 11.17 7.92
CA ILE A 87 9.71 10.27 8.96
C ILE A 87 9.86 11.08 10.23
N GLU A 88 9.23 10.63 11.31
CA GLU A 88 9.29 11.27 12.63
C GLU A 88 10.36 10.62 13.50
N GLN A 89 10.42 9.28 13.49
CA GLN A 89 11.32 8.53 14.35
C GLN A 89 11.67 7.19 13.71
N ILE A 90 12.93 6.78 13.84
CA ILE A 90 13.39 5.43 13.51
C ILE A 90 13.86 4.78 14.81
N ASP A 91 13.37 3.58 15.08
CA ASP A 91 13.81 2.74 16.19
C ASP A 91 14.38 1.45 15.62
N LEU A 92 15.71 1.33 15.63
CA LEU A 92 16.42 0.17 15.08
C LEU A 92 16.33 -1.05 15.99
N GLU A 93 16.13 -0.86 17.30
CA GLU A 93 16.03 -1.94 18.28
C GLU A 93 14.65 -2.60 18.19
N ALA A 94 13.59 -1.78 18.24
CA ALA A 94 12.22 -2.21 18.04
C ALA A 94 11.93 -2.59 16.57
N LYS A 95 12.81 -2.19 15.65
CA LYS A 95 12.67 -2.35 14.19
C LYS A 95 11.38 -1.73 13.69
N THR A 96 11.18 -0.47 14.04
CA THR A 96 10.02 0.31 13.63
C THR A 96 10.43 1.67 13.08
N VAL A 97 9.55 2.24 12.27
CA VAL A 97 9.65 3.63 11.82
C VAL A 97 8.30 4.29 11.98
N THR A 98 8.27 5.41 12.68
CA THR A 98 7.09 6.24 12.84
C THR A 98 7.09 7.29 11.74
N VAL A 99 5.98 7.40 11.01
CA VAL A 99 5.78 8.36 9.95
C VAL A 99 4.51 9.16 10.18
N SER A 100 4.52 10.45 9.85
CA SER A 100 3.30 11.22 9.66
C SER A 100 2.89 11.09 8.20
N VAL A 101 1.63 10.77 7.96
CA VAL A 101 1.08 10.55 6.62
C VAL A 101 -0.09 11.48 6.40
N ARG A 102 -0.20 12.07 5.22
CA ARG A 102 -1.37 12.85 4.84
C ARG A 102 -1.76 12.50 3.41
N ASN A 103 -3.03 12.20 3.20
CA ASN A 103 -3.57 11.93 1.87
C ASN A 103 -4.89 12.70 1.68
N LYS A 104 -5.53 12.52 0.53
CA LYS A 104 -6.93 12.86 0.35
C LYS A 104 -7.78 12.13 1.37
N ASP A 105 -8.78 12.82 1.91
CA ASP A 105 -9.80 12.20 2.75
C ASP A 105 -10.77 11.43 1.84
N LEU A 106 -10.59 10.12 1.81
CA LEU A 106 -11.34 9.21 0.96
C LEU A 106 -12.45 8.50 1.72
N THR A 107 -12.68 8.82 2.99
CA THR A 107 -13.65 8.15 3.88
C THR A 107 -15.05 8.11 3.25
N ASP A 108 -15.59 9.29 2.91
CA ASP A 108 -16.95 9.40 2.36
C ASP A 108 -17.05 8.86 0.94
N THR A 109 -16.02 9.10 0.13
CA THR A 109 -15.96 8.64 -1.27
C THR A 109 -15.98 7.11 -1.31
N ALA A 110 -15.14 6.46 -0.52
CA ALA A 110 -15.06 5.01 -0.43
C ALA A 110 -16.32 4.40 0.20
N ALA A 111 -16.83 4.99 1.29
CA ALA A 111 -18.06 4.53 1.94
C ALA A 111 -19.25 4.59 0.98
N SER A 112 -19.41 5.70 0.25
CA SER A 112 -20.53 5.89 -0.68
C SER A 112 -20.47 4.90 -1.85
N PHE A 113 -19.28 4.69 -2.42
CA PHE A 113 -19.06 3.70 -3.46
C PHE A 113 -19.38 2.28 -2.96
N ALA A 114 -18.79 1.86 -1.85
CA ALA A 114 -19.01 0.54 -1.28
C ALA A 114 -20.48 0.30 -0.89
N LYS A 115 -21.16 1.30 -0.32
CA LYS A 115 -22.60 1.23 0.00
C LYS A 115 -23.45 1.05 -1.26
N THR A 116 -23.11 1.76 -2.34
CA THR A 116 -23.80 1.62 -3.64
C THR A 116 -23.65 0.21 -4.19
N LEU A 117 -22.45 -0.38 -4.10
CA LEU A 117 -22.21 -1.75 -4.53
C LEU A 117 -22.98 -2.76 -3.67
N ALA A 118 -22.89 -2.64 -2.34
CA ALA A 118 -23.58 -3.53 -1.40
C ALA A 118 -25.11 -3.47 -1.53
N GLY A 119 -25.68 -2.33 -1.94
CA GLY A 119 -27.10 -2.18 -2.20
C GLY A 119 -27.58 -2.76 -3.55
N LYS A 120 -26.66 -2.98 -4.50
CA LYS A 120 -26.98 -3.47 -5.86
C LYS A 120 -26.61 -4.93 -6.09
N TYR A 121 -25.57 -5.41 -5.43
CA TYR A 121 -24.95 -6.70 -5.72
C TYR A 121 -24.73 -7.49 -4.43
N SER A 122 -25.01 -8.79 -4.49
CA SER A 122 -24.53 -9.75 -3.50
C SER A 122 -23.00 -9.90 -3.55
N ALA A 123 -22.40 -10.49 -2.53
CA ALA A 123 -20.96 -10.75 -2.51
C ALA A 123 -20.48 -11.61 -3.70
N LEU A 124 -21.27 -12.61 -4.11
CA LEU A 124 -20.93 -13.47 -5.24
C LEU A 124 -21.02 -12.72 -6.58
N GLN A 125 -22.01 -11.83 -6.73
CA GLN A 125 -22.11 -10.96 -7.90
C GLN A 125 -20.96 -9.95 -7.94
N MET A 126 -20.56 -9.38 -6.80
CA MET A 126 -19.39 -8.49 -6.75
C MET A 126 -18.12 -9.22 -7.18
N LEU A 127 -17.96 -10.49 -6.80
CA LEU A 127 -16.81 -11.29 -7.24
C LEU A 127 -16.79 -11.49 -8.77
N SER A 128 -17.95 -11.76 -9.40
CA SER A 128 -18.01 -11.92 -10.86
C SER A 128 -17.78 -10.61 -11.62
N LEU A 129 -18.06 -9.46 -11.00
CA LEU A 129 -17.80 -8.14 -11.59
C LEU A 129 -16.30 -7.81 -11.64
N LEU A 130 -15.46 -8.44 -10.81
CA LEU A 130 -14.01 -8.21 -10.83
C LEU A 130 -13.32 -8.67 -12.12
N SER A 131 -14.00 -9.46 -12.96
CA SER A 131 -13.55 -9.87 -14.29
C SER A 131 -14.34 -9.22 -15.44
N ASN A 132 -15.24 -8.27 -15.15
CA ASN A 132 -16.05 -7.59 -16.16
C ASN A 132 -15.42 -6.24 -16.51
N GLU A 133 -14.71 -6.16 -17.63
CA GLU A 133 -13.97 -4.95 -18.04
C GLU A 133 -14.85 -3.72 -18.27
N GLU A 134 -16.02 -3.88 -18.89
CA GLU A 134 -16.95 -2.77 -19.11
C GLU A 134 -17.41 -2.19 -17.78
N TRP A 135 -17.80 -3.07 -16.85
CA TRP A 135 -18.21 -2.67 -15.52
C TRP A 135 -17.08 -2.02 -14.73
N LEU A 136 -15.86 -2.58 -14.81
CA LEU A 136 -14.68 -2.01 -14.15
C LEU A 136 -14.38 -0.62 -14.69
N ASN A 137 -14.40 -0.44 -16.01
CA ASN A 137 -14.22 0.86 -16.66
C ASN A 137 -15.23 1.89 -16.13
N THR A 138 -16.53 1.56 -16.11
CA THR A 138 -17.54 2.52 -15.62
C THR A 138 -17.40 2.79 -14.13
N SER A 139 -17.30 1.73 -13.32
CA SER A 139 -17.40 1.84 -11.86
C SER A 139 -16.15 2.44 -11.25
N LEU A 140 -14.97 2.01 -11.70
CA LEU A 140 -13.70 2.53 -11.18
C LEU A 140 -13.42 3.94 -11.71
N ASN A 141 -13.85 4.30 -12.93
CA ASN A 141 -13.75 5.70 -13.38
C ASN A 141 -14.65 6.65 -12.58
N SER A 142 -15.83 6.19 -12.16
CA SER A 142 -16.67 6.98 -11.26
C SER A 142 -15.98 7.18 -9.90
N LEU A 143 -15.36 6.13 -9.36
CA LEU A 143 -14.61 6.20 -8.11
C LEU A 143 -13.38 7.12 -8.21
N THR A 144 -12.58 7.01 -9.27
CA THR A 144 -11.42 7.90 -9.49
C THR A 144 -11.85 9.35 -9.68
N GLY A 145 -13.01 9.59 -10.31
CA GLY A 145 -13.64 10.91 -10.37
C GLY A 145 -13.97 11.47 -8.98
N GLY A 146 -14.53 10.65 -8.08
CA GLY A 146 -14.77 11.04 -6.68
C GLY A 146 -13.47 11.35 -5.92
N ILE A 147 -12.44 10.51 -6.11
CA ILE A 147 -11.10 10.73 -5.54
C ILE A 147 -10.51 12.04 -6.03
N ALA A 148 -10.69 12.39 -7.31
CA ALA A 148 -10.19 13.65 -7.86
C ALA A 148 -10.79 14.88 -7.15
N GLN A 149 -12.07 14.82 -6.76
CA GLN A 149 -12.77 15.89 -6.04
C GLN A 149 -12.54 15.90 -4.52
N ALA A 150 -12.07 14.78 -3.95
CA ALA A 150 -11.80 14.69 -2.52
C ALA A 150 -10.70 15.68 -2.09
N LYS A 151 -10.93 16.31 -0.93
CA LYS A 151 -9.99 17.25 -0.32
C LYS A 151 -8.87 16.49 0.39
N MET A 152 -7.72 17.12 0.57
CA MET A 152 -6.70 16.62 1.49
C MET A 152 -7.25 16.60 2.92
N GLN A 153 -6.85 15.61 3.71
CA GLN A 153 -7.10 15.58 5.15
C GLN A 153 -6.60 16.88 5.80
N SER A 154 -7.31 17.37 6.80
CA SER A 154 -6.96 18.62 7.51
C SER A 154 -5.66 18.49 8.29
N THR A 155 -5.37 17.32 8.84
CA THR A 155 -4.16 17.02 9.61
C THR A 155 -3.53 15.71 9.15
N PRO A 156 -2.19 15.58 9.20
CA PRO A 156 -1.52 14.28 9.06
C PRO A 156 -1.95 13.30 10.16
N VAL A 157 -1.85 12.01 9.84
CA VAL A 157 -2.05 10.88 10.74
C VAL A 157 -0.71 10.21 10.99
N THR A 158 -0.30 10.10 12.25
CA THR A 158 0.93 9.41 12.63
C THR A 158 0.69 7.91 12.76
N VAL A 159 1.56 7.11 12.12
CA VAL A 159 1.51 5.64 12.17
C VAL A 159 2.89 5.05 12.36
N THR A 160 2.97 3.94 13.09
CA THR A 160 4.20 3.16 13.27
C THR A 160 4.20 1.99 12.28
N LEU A 161 5.26 1.90 11.47
CA LEU A 161 5.47 0.85 10.50
C LEU A 161 6.53 -0.13 11.00
N SER A 162 6.38 -1.41 10.71
CA SER A 162 7.39 -2.42 11.05
C SER A 162 8.49 -2.48 9.99
N ILE A 163 9.73 -2.77 10.39
CA ILE A 163 10.86 -2.94 9.49
C ILE A 163 11.29 -4.40 9.51
N ASN A 164 11.20 -5.04 8.36
CA ASN A 164 11.51 -6.45 8.18
C ASN A 164 12.77 -6.59 7.31
N VAL A 165 13.63 -7.55 7.63
CA VAL A 165 14.78 -7.90 6.80
C VAL A 165 14.32 -8.86 5.71
N GLY A 166 14.26 -8.39 4.46
CA GLY A 166 14.03 -9.23 3.29
C GLY A 166 15.34 -9.86 2.78
N LYS A 167 15.23 -10.67 1.72
CA LYS A 167 16.38 -11.40 1.16
C LYS A 167 17.51 -10.48 0.66
N LYS A 168 17.16 -9.32 0.08
CA LYS A 168 18.10 -8.38 -0.55
C LYS A 168 17.84 -6.91 -0.22
N ASN A 169 16.83 -6.63 0.60
CA ASN A 169 16.38 -5.28 0.96
C ASN A 169 15.62 -5.32 2.29
N LEU A 170 15.51 -4.18 2.96
CA LEU A 170 14.53 -4.01 4.03
C LEU A 170 13.13 -3.90 3.43
N VAL A 171 12.11 -4.26 4.21
CA VAL A 171 10.70 -4.27 3.81
C VAL A 171 9.88 -3.60 4.90
N ILE A 172 9.09 -2.61 4.52
CA ILE A 172 8.20 -1.88 5.43
C ILE A 172 6.88 -2.64 5.54
N GLY A 173 6.54 -3.09 6.74
CA GLY A 173 5.30 -3.80 7.01
C GLY A 173 4.20 -2.85 7.44
N PHE A 174 3.10 -2.90 6.70
CA PHE A 174 1.90 -2.11 6.97
C PHE A 174 0.86 -3.02 7.61
N ASP A 175 0.35 -2.59 8.76
CA ASP A 175 -0.84 -3.17 9.37
C ASP A 175 -2.10 -2.42 8.90
N ASN A 176 -3.26 -2.78 9.45
CA ASN A 176 -4.52 -2.13 9.08
C ASN A 176 -4.53 -0.62 9.38
N THR A 177 -3.85 -0.17 10.43
CA THR A 177 -3.78 1.26 10.79
C THR A 177 -2.98 2.02 9.75
N ALA A 178 -1.81 1.50 9.38
CA ALA A 178 -0.96 2.06 8.34
C ALA A 178 -1.66 2.04 6.97
N GLU A 179 -2.25 0.91 6.58
CA GLU A 179 -3.02 0.78 5.33
C GLU A 179 -4.18 1.80 5.28
N ASN A 180 -4.90 1.97 6.39
CA ASN A 180 -5.97 2.95 6.47
C ASN A 180 -5.45 4.39 6.33
N ALA A 181 -4.37 4.74 7.04
CA ALA A 181 -3.78 6.07 6.98
C ALA A 181 -3.30 6.42 5.55
N VAL A 182 -2.55 5.53 4.90
CA VAL A 182 -2.08 5.79 3.52
C VAL A 182 -3.21 5.80 2.51
N SER A 183 -4.30 5.06 2.75
CA SER A 183 -5.50 5.07 1.90
C SER A 183 -6.42 6.26 2.15
N GLY A 184 -6.09 7.17 3.07
CA GLY A 184 -6.93 8.33 3.36
C GLY A 184 -8.25 7.97 4.06
N GLY A 185 -8.30 6.89 4.84
CA GLY A 185 -9.51 6.43 5.52
C GLY A 185 -10.38 5.44 4.74
N ALA A 186 -10.05 5.17 3.47
CA ALA A 186 -10.86 4.30 2.61
C ALA A 186 -10.99 2.87 3.16
N LEU A 187 -9.92 2.30 3.73
CA LEU A 187 -9.95 0.93 4.23
C LEU A 187 -10.98 0.73 5.34
N LEU A 188 -10.94 1.55 6.39
CA LEU A 188 -11.88 1.44 7.51
C LEU A 188 -13.31 1.79 7.08
N ALA A 189 -13.49 2.74 6.17
CA ALA A 189 -14.79 3.10 5.63
C ALA A 189 -15.47 1.89 4.96
N VAL A 190 -14.73 1.15 4.15
CA VAL A 190 -15.22 -0.06 3.48
C VAL A 190 -15.41 -1.20 4.49
N GLN A 191 -14.45 -1.46 5.36
CA GLN A 191 -14.52 -2.54 6.35
C GLN A 191 -15.73 -2.38 7.28
N SER A 192 -16.03 -1.15 7.72
CA SER A 192 -17.15 -0.89 8.63
C SER A 192 -18.50 -1.29 8.03
N LEU A 193 -18.67 -1.17 6.72
CA LEU A 193 -19.90 -1.58 6.02
C LEU A 193 -20.07 -3.10 6.04
N PHE A 194 -19.00 -3.86 5.75
CA PHE A 194 -19.08 -5.31 5.60
C PHE A 194 -18.95 -6.06 6.94
N SER A 195 -18.30 -5.48 7.94
CA SER A 195 -18.27 -6.00 9.30
C SER A 195 -19.64 -5.88 9.99
N ASN A 196 -20.34 -4.75 9.83
CA ASN A 196 -21.69 -4.56 10.39
C ASN A 196 -22.77 -5.38 9.69
N THR A 197 -22.55 -5.77 8.44
CA THR A 197 -23.47 -6.65 7.70
C THR A 197 -23.51 -8.08 8.30
N SER A 198 -22.43 -8.52 8.96
CA SER A 198 -22.37 -9.82 9.63
C SER A 198 -23.15 -9.83 10.96
N ALA A 199 -23.27 -8.69 11.64
CA ALA A 199 -24.04 -8.57 12.88
C ALA A 199 -25.56 -8.44 12.63
N ASN A 200 -25.97 -7.73 11.57
CA ASN A 200 -27.38 -7.47 11.29
C ASN A 200 -28.14 -8.65 10.64
N LYS A 201 -27.44 -9.72 10.24
CA LYS A 201 -28.06 -10.95 9.74
C LYS A 201 -28.41 -11.94 10.87
N SER A 202 -27.92 -11.71 12.09
CA SER A 202 -28.22 -12.54 13.27
C SER A 202 -29.49 -12.11 14.02
N SER A 203 -30.04 -10.93 13.75
CA SER A 203 -31.17 -10.35 14.50
C SER A 203 -32.54 -10.51 13.80
N THR A 204 -32.59 -11.13 12.61
CA THR A 204 -33.83 -11.30 11.82
C THR A 204 -34.40 -12.72 11.81
N GLU A 205 -33.78 -13.69 12.50
CA GLU A 205 -34.27 -15.08 12.59
C GLU A 205 -34.92 -15.45 13.94
N SER A 206 -35.13 -14.49 14.86
CA SER A 206 -35.68 -14.78 16.19
C SER A 206 -36.97 -14.02 16.49
N THR A 207 -37.99 -14.15 15.64
CA THR A 207 -39.40 -13.92 16.03
C THR A 207 -40.34 -14.80 15.21
N SER A 208 -40.45 -16.07 15.61
CA SER A 208 -41.65 -16.88 15.40
C SER A 208 -41.71 -17.94 16.49
N ASN A 209 -42.45 -17.62 17.56
CA ASN A 209 -43.13 -18.57 18.43
C ASN A 209 -44.59 -18.18 18.45
#